data_AF-A0A7S3TDE6-F1
#
_entry.id   AF-A0A7S3TDE6-F1
#
_cell.length_a   1.000
_cell.length_b   1.000
_cell.length_c   1.000
_cell.angle_alpha   90.00
_cell.angle_beta   90.00
_cell.angle_gamma   90.00
#
_symmetry.space_group_name_H-M   'P 1'
#
loop_
_entity.id
_entity.type
_entity.pdbx_description
1 polymer ?
#
loop_
_entity_poly.entity_id
_entity_poly.type
_entity_poly.pdbx_seq_one_letter_code
_entity_poly.pdbx_strand_id
1 'polypeptide(L)'
;AVRPDGEEVALKLHKLGRSFRTLRNNRDYTRPGQAFNWLYMSRLSALKEFAFMSALHEKGFSVPTPIDVNRHCVVMSLAHGYQLNSIQVLRHPSTVFNS
;
A
#
# COMPACT_ATOMS: atom_id res chain seq x y z
N ALA A 1 5.78 13.96 0.99
CA ALA A 1 4.93 15.10 0.59
C ALA A 1 4.55 15.85 1.86
N VAL A 2 4.22 17.12 1.79
CA VAL A 2 3.92 17.92 2.99
C VAL A 2 2.52 18.51 2.86
N ARG A 3 1.72 18.39 3.90
CA ARG A 3 0.38 18.98 3.99
C ARG A 3 0.48 20.49 4.31
N PRO A 4 -0.59 21.27 4.08
CA PRO A 4 -0.57 22.72 4.37
C PRO A 4 -0.28 23.08 5.83
N ASP A 5 -0.54 22.16 6.76
CA ASP A 5 -0.25 22.28 8.19
C ASP A 5 1.22 21.93 8.55
N GLY A 6 2.04 21.54 7.57
CA GLY A 6 3.44 21.18 7.75
C GLY A 6 3.70 19.70 8.03
N GLU A 7 2.66 18.86 8.11
CA GLU A 7 2.80 17.43 8.38
C GLU A 7 3.36 16.67 7.16
N GLU A 8 4.38 15.84 7.37
CA GLU A 8 4.91 14.96 6.33
C GLU A 8 4.02 13.72 6.12
N VAL A 9 3.73 13.42 4.86
CA VAL A 9 2.91 12.29 4.44
C VAL A 9 3.58 11.49 3.32
N ALA A 10 3.24 10.21 3.24
CA ALA A 10 3.65 9.32 2.17
C ALA A 10 2.60 9.30 1.05
N LEU A 11 3.06 9.46 -0.20
CA LEU A 11 2.24 9.28 -1.40
C LEU A 11 2.67 7.99 -2.10
N LYS A 12 1.78 7.00 -2.14
CA LYS A 12 2.00 5.73 -2.82
C LYS A 12 1.32 5.71 -4.18
N LEU A 13 2.08 5.41 -5.24
CA LEU A 13 1.59 5.31 -6.61
C LEU A 13 1.57 3.83 -7.04
N HIS A 14 0.39 3.30 -7.37
CA HIS A 14 0.25 1.95 -7.88
C HIS A 14 0.61 1.92 -9.37
N LYS A 15 1.57 1.06 -9.74
CA LYS A 15 2.06 0.91 -11.11
C LYS A 15 2.07 -0.56 -11.54
N LEU A 16 0.90 -1.09 -11.88
CA LEU A 16 0.78 -2.43 -12.44
C LEU A 16 1.11 -2.37 -13.95
N GLY A 17 1.91 -3.32 -14.45
CA GLY A 17 2.06 -3.53 -15.91
C GLY A 17 3.46 -3.62 -16.52
N ARG A 18 4.54 -3.43 -15.75
CA ARG A 18 5.91 -3.61 -16.29
C ARG A 18 6.52 -5.00 -16.06
N SER A 19 6.25 -5.64 -14.92
CA SER A 19 6.93 -6.89 -14.54
C SER A 19 5.99 -8.02 -14.09
N PHE A 20 4.69 -7.74 -13.93
CA PHE A 20 3.72 -8.70 -13.42
C PHE A 20 2.98 -9.40 -14.56
N ARG A 21 3.66 -10.31 -15.25
CA ARG A 21 3.03 -11.16 -16.29
C ARG A 21 1.91 -12.04 -15.71
N THR A 22 2.04 -12.43 -14.44
CA THR A 22 1.07 -13.26 -13.70
C THR A 22 -0.27 -12.57 -13.42
N LEU A 23 -0.30 -11.25 -13.30
CA LEU A 23 -1.56 -10.51 -13.06
C LEU A 23 -2.49 -10.53 -14.27
N ARG A 24 -1.97 -10.77 -15.49
CA ARG A 24 -2.79 -11.01 -16.67
C ARG A 24 -3.58 -12.32 -16.58
N ASN A 25 -3.10 -13.30 -15.81
CA ASN A 25 -3.70 -14.63 -15.68
C ASN A 25 -4.71 -14.72 -14.52
N ASN A 26 -4.57 -13.88 -13.49
CA ASN A 26 -5.53 -13.81 -12.39
C ASN A 26 -6.77 -13.02 -12.81
N ARG A 27 -7.78 -13.77 -13.25
CA ARG A 27 -8.99 -13.28 -13.93
C ARG A 27 -9.91 -12.38 -13.09
N ASP A 28 -9.69 -12.27 -11.78
CA ASP A 28 -10.58 -11.50 -10.87
C ASP A 28 -10.73 -10.02 -11.23
N TYR A 29 -9.81 -9.47 -12.01
CA TYR A 29 -9.89 -8.06 -12.40
C TYR A 29 -10.37 -7.82 -13.84
N THR A 30 -10.57 -8.88 -14.65
CA THR A 30 -10.91 -8.73 -16.08
C THR A 30 -12.19 -9.49 -16.39
N ARG A 31 -13.23 -8.78 -16.85
CA ARG A 31 -14.45 -9.44 -17.35
C ARG A 31 -14.16 -10.15 -18.68
N PRO A 32 -14.79 -11.29 -18.97
CA PRO A 32 -14.67 -11.95 -20.28
C PRO A 32 -14.97 -10.95 -21.40
N GLY A 33 -14.07 -10.82 -22.38
CA GLY A 33 -14.23 -9.94 -23.54
C GLY A 33 -13.73 -8.50 -23.39
N GLN A 34 -13.24 -8.09 -22.22
CA GLN A 34 -12.74 -6.72 -22.00
C GLN A 34 -11.22 -6.64 -22.17
N ALA A 35 -10.74 -5.61 -22.88
CA ALA A 35 -9.31 -5.35 -23.03
C ALA A 35 -8.65 -5.06 -21.67
N PHE A 36 -7.49 -5.67 -21.43
CA PHE A 36 -6.76 -5.54 -20.18
C PHE A 36 -6.21 -4.11 -20.02
N ASN A 37 -6.65 -3.38 -18.99
CA ASN A 37 -6.27 -1.99 -18.76
C ASN A 37 -5.46 -1.81 -17.46
N TRP A 38 -4.15 -1.62 -17.61
CA TRP A 38 -3.21 -1.43 -16.49
C TRP A 38 -3.52 -0.24 -15.58
N LEU A 39 -4.05 0.85 -16.14
CA LEU A 39 -4.43 2.04 -15.37
C LEU A 39 -5.65 1.74 -14.48
N TYR A 40 -6.63 1.00 -15.02
CA TYR A 40 -7.78 0.55 -14.26
C TYR A 40 -7.38 -0.45 -13.16
N MET A 41 -6.47 -1.39 -13.44
CA MET A 41 -5.95 -2.32 -12.43
C MET A 41 -5.20 -1.60 -11.31
N SER A 42 -4.40 -0.60 -11.67
CA SER A 42 -3.69 0.21 -10.68
C SER A 42 -4.66 0.98 -9.80
N ARG A 43 -5.77 1.47 -10.34
CA ARG A 43 -6.87 2.06 -9.56
C ARG A 43 -7.50 1.07 -8.59
N LEU A 44 -7.88 -0.12 -9.06
CA LEU A 44 -8.49 -1.14 -8.19
C LEU A 44 -7.54 -1.59 -7.07
N SER A 45 -6.25 -1.71 -7.38
CA SER A 45 -5.22 -2.05 -6.39
C SER A 45 -5.10 -0.97 -5.29
N ALA A 46 -5.13 0.31 -5.67
CA ALA A 46 -5.09 1.42 -4.71
C ALA A 46 -6.33 1.45 -3.80
N LEU A 47 -7.52 1.28 -4.39
CA LEU A 47 -8.77 1.23 -3.63
C LEU A 47 -8.80 0.06 -2.64
N LYS A 48 -8.33 -1.12 -3.07
CA LYS A 48 -8.25 -2.30 -2.20
C LYS A 48 -7.28 -2.08 -1.04
N GLU A 49 -6.11 -1.52 -1.31
CA GLU A 49 -5.13 -1.20 -0.27
C GLU A 49 -5.68 -0.18 0.74
N PHE A 50 -6.29 0.90 0.27
CA PHE A 50 -6.90 1.90 1.15
C PHE A 50 -7.98 1.28 2.04
N ALA A 51 -8.89 0.47 1.48
CA ALA A 51 -9.95 -0.18 2.25
C ALA A 51 -9.41 -1.10 3.35
N PHE A 52 -8.38 -1.91 3.06
CA PHE A 52 -7.74 -2.74 4.08
C PHE A 52 -7.00 -1.92 5.12
N MET A 53 -6.29 -0.86 4.71
CA MET A 53 -5.57 0.02 5.63
C MET A 53 -6.55 0.71 6.60
N SER A 54 -7.70 1.20 6.11
CA SER A 54 -8.74 1.78 6.95
C SER A 54 -9.31 0.77 7.93
N ALA A 55 -9.68 -0.43 7.47
CA ALA A 55 -10.19 -1.48 8.34
C ALA A 55 -9.19 -1.90 9.42
N LEU A 56 -7.90 -2.00 9.10
CA LEU A 56 -6.84 -2.33 10.06
C LEU A 56 -6.61 -1.19 11.06
N HIS A 57 -6.60 0.05 10.58
CA HIS A 57 -6.44 1.24 11.43
C HIS A 57 -7.60 1.38 12.43
N GLU A 58 -8.85 1.18 11.98
CA GLU A 58 -10.05 1.17 12.85
C GLU A 58 -10.00 0.08 13.93
N LYS A 59 -9.31 -1.03 13.66
CA LYS A 59 -9.11 -2.13 14.62
C LYS A 59 -7.91 -1.92 15.55
N GLY A 60 -7.19 -0.81 15.43
CA GLY A 60 -6.06 -0.48 16.29
C GLY A 60 -4.76 -1.21 15.95
N PHE A 61 -4.64 -1.79 14.75
CA PHE A 61 -3.36 -2.35 14.30
C PHE A 61 -2.36 -1.23 14.02
N SER A 62 -1.07 -1.51 14.25
CA SER A 62 0.05 -0.61 13.93
C SER A 62 0.28 -0.49 12.43
N VAL A 63 -0.59 0.24 11.74
CA VAL A 63 -0.51 0.55 10.31
C VAL A 63 -0.44 2.06 10.10
N PRO A 64 0.10 2.54 8.95
CA PRO A 64 -0.03 3.94 8.58
C PRO A 64 -1.49 4.39 8.57
N THR A 65 -1.75 5.62 9.01
CA THR A 65 -3.08 6.21 9.00
C THR A 65 -3.46 6.53 7.55
N PRO A 66 -4.54 5.95 7.02
CA PRO A 66 -5.01 6.27 5.68
C PRO A 66 -5.61 7.68 5.66
N ILE A 67 -5.15 8.52 4.73
CA ILE A 67 -5.61 9.92 4.61
C ILE A 67 -6.60 10.04 3.44
N ASP A 68 -6.19 9.64 2.24
CA ASP A 68 -7.05 9.72 1.05
C ASP A 68 -6.60 8.74 -0.05
N VAL A 69 -7.50 8.46 -1.00
CA VAL A 69 -7.22 7.67 -2.21
C VAL A 69 -7.82 8.33 -3.45
N ASN A 70 -7.00 8.56 -4.46
CA ASN A 70 -7.44 9.10 -5.74
C ASN A 70 -6.86 8.31 -6.90
N ARG A 71 -7.74 7.70 -7.70
CA ARG A 71 -7.38 6.79 -8.80
C ARG A 71 -6.43 5.70 -8.32
N HIS A 72 -5.16 5.76 -8.71
CA HIS A 72 -4.12 4.77 -8.44
C HIS A 72 -3.15 5.23 -7.35
N CYS A 73 -3.51 6.28 -6.62
CA CYS A 73 -2.66 6.94 -5.63
C CYS A 73 -3.31 6.83 -4.25
N VAL A 74 -2.52 6.50 -3.24
CA VAL A 74 -2.93 6.50 -1.83
C VAL A 74 -2.05 7.47 -1.05
N VAL A 75 -2.66 8.32 -0.24
CA VAL A 75 -1.99 9.20 0.72
C VAL A 75 -2.17 8.60 2.11
N MET A 76 -1.08 8.47 2.85
CA MET A 76 -1.06 7.88 4.20
C MET A 76 -0.03 8.60 5.09
N SER A 77 -0.13 8.44 6.41
CA SER A 77 0.87 8.99 7.33
C SER A 77 2.26 8.41 7.04
N LEU A 78 3.30 9.22 7.29
CA LEU A 78 4.67 8.78 7.10
C LEU A 78 5.10 7.88 8.28
N ALA A 79 5.42 6.62 7.98
CA ALA A 79 6.00 5.72 8.98
C ALA A 79 7.49 6.02 9.15
N HIS A 80 7.87 6.63 10.27
CA HIS A 80 9.27 6.90 10.60
C HIS A 80 9.94 5.63 11.14
N GLY A 81 10.86 5.07 10.36
CA GLY A 81 11.58 3.87 10.75
C GLY A 81 12.44 3.32 9.61
N TYR A 82 13.01 2.14 9.85
CA TYR A 82 13.84 1.44 8.88
C TYR A 82 13.17 0.14 8.45
N GLN A 83 13.41 -0.26 7.20
CA GLN A 83 13.02 -1.59 6.74
C GLN A 83 13.81 -2.65 7.48
N LEU A 84 13.15 -3.74 7.91
CA LEU A 84 13.78 -4.82 8.67
C LEU A 84 14.98 -5.44 7.94
N ASN A 85 14.93 -5.52 6.60
CA ASN A 85 16.03 -6.01 5.75
C ASN A 85 17.31 -5.15 5.79
N SER A 86 17.19 -3.90 6.25
CA SER A 86 18.29 -2.92 6.33
C SER A 86 18.90 -2.90 7.73
N ILE A 87 18.32 -3.65 8.68
CA ILE A 87 18.80 -3.75 10.05
C ILE A 87 19.85 -4.86 10.13
N GLN A 88 21.09 -4.50 10.49
CA GLN A 88 22.19 -5.44 10.63
C GLN A 88 22.14 -6.22 11.96
N VAL A 89 21.70 -5.55 13.04
CA VAL A 89 21.66 -6.12 14.39
C VAL A 89 20.36 -5.73 15.08
N LEU A 90 19.61 -6.72 15.56
CA LEU A 90 18.45 -6.54 16.42
C LEU A 90 18.89 -6.65 17.88
N ARG A 91 18.68 -5.60 18.67
CA ARG A 91 19.05 -5.58 20.11
C ARG A 91 18.27 -6.63 20.92
N HIS A 92 17.00 -6.84 20.57
CA HIS A 92 16.10 -7.76 21.28
C HIS A 92 15.30 -8.64 20.29
N PRO A 93 15.91 -9.64 19.65
CA PRO A 93 15.25 -10.44 18.61
C PRO A 93 14.01 -11.19 19.12
N SER A 94 14.08 -11.75 20.34
CA SER A 94 12.97 -12.51 20.94
C SER A 94 11.72 -11.66 21.17
N THR A 95 11.89 -10.40 21.54
CA THR A 95 10.76 -9.48 21.75
C THR A 95 10.09 -9.15 20.42
N VAL A 96 10.87 -8.88 19.36
CA VAL A 96 10.33 -8.56 18.03
C VAL A 96 9.63 -9.77 17.39
N PHE A 97 10.05 -10.99 17.70
CA PHE A 97 9.41 -12.20 17.19
C PHE A 97 8.09 -12.52 17.91
N ASN A 98 8.01 -12.25 19.21
CA ASN A 98 6.85 -12.58 20.05
C ASN A 98 5.85 -11.42 20.20
N SER A 99 6.14 -10.24 19.64
CA SER A 99 5.29 -9.04 19.69
C SER A 99 4.10 -9.11 18.75
#